data_AF-A0A6M4WF41-F1
#
_entry.id   AF-A0A6M4WF41-F1
#
_cell.length_a   1.000
_cell.length_b   1.000
_cell.length_c   1.000
_cell.angle_alpha   90.00
_cell.angle_beta   90.00
_cell.angle_gamma   90.00
#
_symmetry.space_group_name_H-M   'P 1'
#
loop_
_entity.id
_entity.type
_entity.pdbx_description
1 polymer ?
#
loop_
_entity_poly.entity_id
_entity_poly.type
_entity_poly.pdbx_seq_one_letter_code
_entity_poly.pdbx_strand_id
1 'polypeptide(L)'
;MRSRRHPLLATFLAALLVFAAGFGLAGAPSAAAATPVRIMPLGDSITGSPGCWRSLLWNQLQNAGYTDIDFVGTLNAQSCALTHDADNEGHGGFQATATADQNLLPRWLAATLPDIVVMHFGTNDVWSSIAPDTLLAAYTKLVSQMRASNPAMKVLVAQLIPINPSSCAECAARTVAFNQRIPAWAHGITTAQSPVTVVDQWTGFDTATDTYDGVHPNASGDAKMAARWYPALSALLTPGDPGDPGDPGSGGCSAAFRAVSVWQGGYQGEVTVTNTSSTAAISSWAVTLVLPTGSQLTQVWNGTPTGTTVRNAGWNGTMTAGASTTFGFLASTSAAAGTPSVTATCSAS
;
A
#
# COMPACT_ATOMS: atom_id res chain seq x y z
N MET A 1 -12.53 -93.49 51.45
CA MET A 1 -11.74 -92.42 52.09
C MET A 1 -11.46 -91.33 51.07
N ARG A 2 -11.75 -90.06 51.41
CA ARG A 2 -11.37 -88.79 50.72
C ARG A 2 -11.90 -88.59 49.28
N SER A 3 -12.26 -87.41 48.77
CA SER A 3 -12.74 -86.10 49.27
C SER A 3 -12.64 -85.17 48.05
N ARG A 4 -13.77 -84.54 47.66
CA ARG A 4 -13.96 -83.21 47.03
C ARG A 4 -12.84 -82.60 46.15
N ARG A 5 -13.22 -82.07 44.96
CA ARG A 5 -13.30 -80.62 44.60
C ARG A 5 -13.48 -80.41 43.07
N HIS A 6 -14.52 -79.67 42.66
CA HIS A 6 -14.56 -78.81 41.46
C HIS A 6 -13.75 -77.51 41.72
N PRO A 7 -13.58 -76.53 40.80
CA PRO A 7 -13.79 -76.44 39.33
C PRO A 7 -12.55 -75.83 38.60
N LEU A 8 -12.61 -75.54 37.29
CA LEU A 8 -12.39 -74.18 36.72
C LEU A 8 -12.42 -74.17 35.17
N LEU A 9 -13.24 -73.23 34.67
CA LEU A 9 -13.37 -72.73 33.30
C LEU A 9 -12.04 -72.22 32.72
N ALA A 10 -11.85 -72.38 31.41
CA ALA A 10 -11.27 -71.33 30.55
C ALA A 10 -11.63 -71.60 29.07
N THR A 11 -12.73 -71.01 28.63
CA THR A 11 -13.07 -70.78 27.22
C THR A 11 -12.12 -69.72 26.65
N PHE A 12 -11.32 -70.07 25.64
CA PHE A 12 -10.57 -69.10 24.85
C PHE A 12 -11.52 -68.40 23.87
N LEU A 13 -11.86 -67.14 24.16
CA LEU A 13 -12.51 -66.23 23.23
C LEU A 13 -11.42 -65.63 22.33
N ALA A 14 -11.47 -65.90 21.02
CA ALA A 14 -10.62 -65.23 20.04
C ALA A 14 -11.15 -63.79 19.84
N ALA A 15 -10.41 -62.80 20.34
CA ALA A 15 -10.66 -61.40 20.06
C ALA A 15 -10.06 -61.03 18.69
N LEU A 16 -10.92 -60.78 17.70
CA LEU A 16 -10.55 -60.17 16.44
C LEU A 16 -10.24 -58.68 16.69
N LEU A 17 -8.96 -58.32 16.76
CA LEU A 17 -8.50 -56.93 16.78
C LEU A 17 -8.61 -56.36 15.36
N VAL A 18 -9.65 -55.57 15.11
CA VAL A 18 -9.75 -54.72 13.91
C VAL A 18 -8.77 -53.56 14.09
N PHE A 19 -7.63 -53.61 13.41
CA PHE A 19 -6.74 -52.46 13.24
C PHE A 19 -7.41 -51.47 12.28
N ALA A 20 -8.13 -50.50 12.83
CA ALA A 20 -8.53 -49.32 12.08
C ALA A 20 -7.28 -48.44 11.90
N ALA A 21 -6.66 -48.50 10.72
CA ALA A 21 -5.64 -47.54 10.31
C ALA A 21 -6.31 -46.16 10.14
N GLY A 22 -6.29 -45.37 11.21
CA GLY A 22 -6.64 -43.96 11.14
C GLY A 22 -5.58 -43.21 10.34
N PHE A 23 -5.83 -43.02 9.04
CA PHE A 23 -5.16 -41.97 8.28
C PHE A 23 -5.64 -40.63 8.85
N GLY A 24 -4.93 -40.11 9.85
CA GLY A 24 -5.06 -38.73 10.23
C GLY A 24 -4.71 -37.87 9.01
N LEU A 25 -5.71 -37.17 8.47
CA LEU A 25 -5.49 -36.06 7.55
C LEU A 25 -4.67 -35.03 8.34
N ALA A 26 -3.35 -35.09 8.21
CA ALA A 26 -2.49 -33.99 8.60
C ALA A 26 -2.93 -32.81 7.73
N GLY A 27 -3.64 -31.85 8.34
CA GLY A 27 -3.98 -30.60 7.69
C GLY A 27 -2.70 -30.00 7.12
N ALA A 28 -2.76 -29.56 5.85
CA ALA A 28 -1.67 -28.81 5.27
C ALA A 28 -1.28 -27.68 6.24
N PRO A 29 0.03 -27.45 6.49
CA PRO A 29 0.43 -26.34 7.33
C PRO A 29 -0.20 -25.07 6.76
N SER A 30 -0.96 -24.36 7.60
CA SER A 30 -1.49 -23.03 7.25
C SER A 30 -0.32 -22.18 6.80
N ALA A 31 -0.39 -21.61 5.59
CA ALA A 31 0.61 -20.67 5.14
C ALA A 31 0.68 -19.54 6.17
N ALA A 32 1.85 -19.30 6.76
CA ALA A 32 2.05 -18.14 7.60
C ALA A 32 1.72 -16.90 6.78
N ALA A 33 0.88 -16.01 7.31
CA ALA A 33 0.60 -14.73 6.68
C ALA A 33 1.93 -14.02 6.39
N ALA A 34 2.11 -13.54 5.16
CA ALA A 34 3.29 -12.80 4.79
C ALA A 34 3.42 -11.57 5.70
N THR A 35 4.63 -11.28 6.19
CA THR A 35 4.87 -10.05 6.94
C THR A 35 4.62 -8.84 6.03
N PRO A 36 3.85 -7.83 6.48
CA PRO A 36 3.62 -6.62 5.69
C PRO A 36 4.94 -5.96 5.27
N VAL A 37 4.94 -5.34 4.09
CA VAL A 37 6.11 -4.57 3.62
C VAL A 37 6.22 -3.30 4.47
N ARG A 38 7.35 -3.14 5.17
CA ARG A 38 7.58 -2.04 6.11
C ARG A 38 8.18 -0.85 5.37
N ILE A 39 7.49 0.29 5.37
CA ILE A 39 7.84 1.48 4.60
C ILE A 39 8.10 2.61 5.59
N MET A 40 9.30 3.18 5.59
CA MET A 40 9.66 4.31 6.44
C MET A 40 9.62 5.63 5.65
N PRO A 41 8.65 6.51 5.91
CA PRO A 41 8.74 7.91 5.52
C PRO A 41 9.81 8.61 6.36
N LEU A 42 10.96 8.92 5.76
CA LEU A 42 12.10 9.55 6.42
C LEU A 42 12.28 11.00 5.94
N GLY A 43 12.43 11.95 6.86
CA GLY A 43 12.68 13.32 6.43
C GLY A 43 12.72 14.36 7.52
N ASP A 44 12.51 15.61 7.08
CA ASP A 44 12.37 16.77 7.96
C ASP A 44 10.89 17.10 8.25
N SER A 45 10.56 18.37 8.49
CA SER A 45 9.19 18.83 8.77
C SER A 45 8.23 18.52 7.62
N ILE A 46 8.70 18.55 6.37
CA ILE A 46 7.86 18.24 5.20
C ILE A 46 7.38 16.78 5.24
N THR A 47 8.15 15.88 5.85
CA THR A 47 7.72 14.50 6.09
C THR A 47 6.91 14.37 7.37
N GLY A 48 7.39 14.94 8.48
CA GLY A 48 6.81 14.74 9.81
C GLY A 48 5.54 15.54 10.04
N SER A 49 5.67 16.85 10.10
CA SER A 49 4.58 17.81 10.32
C SER A 49 5.07 19.23 10.07
N PRO A 50 4.21 20.11 9.51
CA PRO A 50 2.83 19.85 9.11
C PRO A 50 2.70 19.30 7.67
N GLY A 51 1.61 18.58 7.39
CA GLY A 51 1.28 18.07 6.05
C GLY A 51 0.48 16.76 6.08
N CYS A 52 -0.22 16.49 4.98
CA CYS A 52 -1.12 15.35 4.81
C CYS A 52 -0.70 14.39 3.67
N TRP A 53 0.41 14.62 2.96
CA TRP A 53 0.77 13.78 1.80
C TRP A 53 0.90 12.30 2.15
N ARG A 54 1.38 11.95 3.36
CA ARG A 54 1.47 10.56 3.82
C ARG A 54 0.10 9.90 3.91
N SER A 55 -0.88 10.62 4.46
CA SER A 55 -2.26 10.14 4.57
C SER A 55 -2.90 9.96 3.20
N LEU A 56 -2.64 10.86 2.25
CA LEU A 56 -3.10 10.74 0.87
C LEU A 56 -2.47 9.53 0.17
N LEU A 57 -1.14 9.37 0.31
CA LEU A 57 -0.40 8.25 -0.25
C LEU A 57 -0.87 6.91 0.31
N TRP A 58 -1.01 6.81 1.64
CA TRP A 58 -1.53 5.63 2.32
C TRP A 58 -2.90 5.24 1.77
N ASN A 59 -3.85 6.19 1.77
CA ASN A 59 -5.19 5.91 1.28
C ASN A 59 -5.21 5.53 -0.21
N GLN A 60 -4.34 6.14 -1.02
CA GLN A 60 -4.21 5.76 -2.43
C GLN A 60 -3.68 4.32 -2.59
N LEU A 61 -2.70 3.90 -1.77
CA LEU A 61 -2.17 2.54 -1.75
C LEU A 61 -3.23 1.53 -1.29
N GLN A 62 -3.91 1.79 -0.17
CA GLN A 62 -4.98 0.94 0.34
C GLN A 62 -6.11 0.79 -0.68
N ASN A 63 -6.54 1.89 -1.30
CA ASN A 63 -7.59 1.88 -2.33
C ASN A 63 -7.17 1.11 -3.59
N ALA A 64 -5.87 1.02 -3.87
CA ALA A 64 -5.32 0.25 -4.97
C ALA A 64 -5.03 -1.22 -4.59
N GLY A 65 -5.39 -1.65 -3.38
CA GLY A 65 -5.26 -3.03 -2.93
C GLY A 65 -3.90 -3.38 -2.32
N TYR A 66 -3.02 -2.41 -2.08
CA TYR A 66 -1.76 -2.64 -1.36
C TYR A 66 -2.03 -2.67 0.15
N THR A 67 -2.73 -3.69 0.65
CA THR A 67 -3.16 -3.80 2.06
C THR A 67 -2.12 -4.43 2.97
N ASP A 68 -1.15 -5.15 2.42
CA ASP A 68 -0.06 -5.81 3.16
C ASP A 68 1.16 -4.89 3.29
N ILE A 69 0.93 -3.66 3.76
CA ILE A 69 1.95 -2.65 4.01
C ILE A 69 1.81 -2.09 5.44
N ASP A 70 2.93 -1.59 5.97
CA ASP A 70 3.04 -1.02 7.32
C ASP A 70 3.90 0.25 7.17
N PHE A 71 3.34 1.43 7.46
CA PHE A 71 4.20 2.61 7.61
C PHE A 71 4.91 2.48 8.94
N VAL A 72 6.22 2.72 8.97
CA VAL A 72 7.03 2.50 10.17
C VAL A 72 7.90 3.70 10.48
N GLY A 73 8.07 3.94 11.77
CA GLY A 73 8.83 5.07 12.28
C GLY A 73 8.67 5.20 13.79
N THR A 74 9.54 5.98 14.43
CA THR A 74 9.44 6.23 15.87
C THR A 74 8.52 7.39 16.23
N LEU A 75 7.99 8.10 15.23
CA LEU A 75 7.03 9.18 15.38
C LEU A 75 5.68 8.79 14.80
N ASN A 76 4.60 9.35 15.36
CA ASN A 76 3.23 9.17 14.90
C ASN A 76 2.72 10.42 14.13
N ALA A 77 1.45 10.40 13.69
CA ALA A 77 0.82 11.53 13.01
C ALA A 77 0.66 12.72 13.96
N GLN A 78 1.25 13.84 13.56
CA GLN A 78 1.20 15.08 14.33
C GLN A 78 0.25 16.12 13.71
N SER A 79 -0.29 15.89 12.51
CA SER A 79 -1.21 16.83 11.83
C SER A 79 -1.86 16.29 10.54
N CYS A 80 -2.92 15.47 10.62
CA CYS A 80 -3.85 15.28 9.49
C CYS A 80 -5.14 14.60 9.99
N ALA A 81 -6.31 15.04 9.54
CA ALA A 81 -7.60 14.47 9.99
C ALA A 81 -7.98 13.16 9.29
N LEU A 82 -7.27 12.78 8.23
CA LEU A 82 -7.54 11.56 7.49
C LEU A 82 -7.00 10.35 8.26
N THR A 83 -7.83 9.34 8.46
CA THR A 83 -7.39 8.05 9.00
C THR A 83 -6.38 7.41 8.05
N HIS A 84 -5.23 7.01 8.59
CA HIS A 84 -4.15 6.32 7.88
C HIS A 84 -3.22 5.68 8.91
N ASP A 85 -2.34 4.80 8.46
CA ASP A 85 -1.15 4.48 9.24
C ASP A 85 -0.22 5.68 9.27
N ALA A 86 0.03 6.13 10.49
CA ALA A 86 0.52 7.45 10.82
C ALA A 86 2.02 7.48 11.11
N ASP A 87 2.62 6.30 11.23
CA ASP A 87 4.01 6.13 11.66
C ASP A 87 4.97 6.71 10.61
N ASN A 88 6.00 7.38 11.10
CA ASN A 88 6.99 8.07 10.27
C ASN A 88 8.27 8.39 11.05
N GLU A 89 9.30 8.80 10.31
CA GLU A 89 10.58 9.27 10.82
C GLU A 89 10.87 10.68 10.28
N GLY A 90 9.87 11.57 10.33
CA GLY A 90 9.97 12.96 9.91
C GLY A 90 10.24 13.92 11.07
N HIS A 91 11.41 14.54 11.10
CA HIS A 91 11.86 15.37 12.23
C HIS A 91 11.95 16.85 11.85
N GLY A 92 11.02 17.66 12.37
CA GLY A 92 11.02 19.09 12.13
C GLY A 92 12.35 19.78 12.47
N GLY A 93 12.88 20.55 11.52
CA GLY A 93 14.15 21.28 11.68
C GLY A 93 15.42 20.44 11.55
N PHE A 94 15.32 19.11 11.40
CA PHE A 94 16.50 18.28 11.27
C PHE A 94 17.17 18.49 9.92
N GLN A 95 18.49 18.38 9.91
CA GLN A 95 19.30 18.35 8.70
C GLN A 95 19.72 16.91 8.40
N ALA A 96 19.80 16.55 7.12
CA ALA A 96 20.30 15.25 6.69
C ALA A 96 21.79 15.10 7.06
N THR A 97 22.58 16.16 6.91
CA THR A 97 23.99 16.19 7.34
C THR A 97 24.14 15.93 8.82
N ALA A 98 23.45 16.70 9.67
CA ALA A 98 23.51 16.52 11.12
C ALA A 98 23.04 15.10 11.54
N THR A 99 21.98 14.59 10.92
CA THR A 99 21.46 13.24 11.18
C THR A 99 22.47 12.16 10.83
N ALA A 100 23.14 12.30 9.68
CA ALA A 100 24.18 11.40 9.23
C ALA A 100 25.40 11.46 10.15
N ASP A 101 25.89 12.66 10.48
CA ASP A 101 27.07 12.88 11.32
C ASP A 101 26.90 12.34 12.73
N GLN A 102 25.74 12.58 13.34
CA GLN A 102 25.40 12.10 14.68
C GLN A 102 25.00 10.61 14.71
N ASN A 103 24.98 9.93 13.57
CA ASN A 103 24.54 8.53 13.44
C ASN A 103 23.16 8.28 14.08
N LEU A 104 22.18 9.12 13.79
CA LEU A 104 20.83 8.97 14.36
C LEU A 104 19.98 7.92 13.64
N LEU A 105 20.19 7.72 12.34
CA LEU A 105 19.36 6.78 11.56
C LEU A 105 19.45 5.31 12.00
N PRO A 106 20.62 4.74 12.36
CA PRO A 106 20.73 3.33 12.78
C PRO A 106 19.78 2.91 13.90
N ARG A 107 19.53 3.77 14.90
CA ARG A 107 18.60 3.43 16.00
C ARG A 107 17.15 3.38 15.53
N TRP A 108 16.76 4.22 14.57
CA TRP A 108 15.42 4.21 13.99
C TRP A 108 15.22 2.97 13.13
N LEU A 109 16.20 2.64 12.30
CA LEU A 109 16.20 1.42 11.49
C LEU A 109 16.12 0.17 12.35
N ALA A 110 16.89 0.10 13.45
CA ALA A 110 16.85 -1.04 14.36
C ALA A 110 15.49 -1.19 15.09
N ALA A 111 14.81 -0.07 15.36
CA ALA A 111 13.51 -0.08 16.03
C ALA A 111 12.35 -0.48 15.11
N THR A 112 12.48 -0.24 13.81
CA THR A 112 11.35 -0.25 12.87
C THR A 112 11.53 -1.21 11.70
N LEU A 113 12.77 -1.64 11.43
CA LEU A 113 13.15 -2.64 10.44
C LEU A 113 12.50 -2.45 9.05
N PRO A 114 12.68 -1.29 8.39
CA PRO A 114 12.02 -1.06 7.10
C PRO A 114 12.61 -1.90 5.96
N ASP A 115 11.75 -2.23 4.99
CA ASP A 115 12.11 -2.78 3.69
C ASP A 115 12.32 -1.69 2.64
N ILE A 116 11.57 -0.60 2.78
CA ILE A 116 11.56 0.55 1.89
C ILE A 116 11.75 1.82 2.71
N VAL A 117 12.64 2.71 2.28
CA VAL A 117 12.72 4.09 2.80
C VAL A 117 12.23 5.05 1.72
N VAL A 118 11.27 5.90 2.08
CA VAL A 118 10.77 7.03 1.26
C VAL A 118 11.34 8.31 1.86
N MET A 119 12.39 8.85 1.25
CA MET A 119 13.20 9.93 1.82
C MET A 119 12.95 11.28 1.13
N HIS A 120 12.37 12.23 1.85
CA HIS A 120 12.37 13.66 1.51
C HIS A 120 13.08 14.43 2.63
N PHE A 121 14.35 14.75 2.42
CA PHE A 121 15.19 15.27 3.50
C PHE A 121 16.30 16.18 2.99
N GLY A 122 16.48 17.36 3.56
CA GLY A 122 17.58 18.25 3.15
C GLY A 122 17.14 19.69 2.92
N THR A 123 15.86 19.97 3.11
CA THR A 123 15.30 21.33 3.06
C THR A 123 16.02 22.25 4.04
N ASN A 124 16.26 21.77 5.27
CA ASN A 124 16.97 22.53 6.30
C ASN A 124 18.48 22.68 6.00
N ASP A 125 19.10 21.73 5.30
CA ASP A 125 20.48 21.82 4.84
C ASP A 125 20.62 22.91 3.76
N VAL A 126 19.70 22.92 2.79
CA VAL A 126 19.60 23.97 1.76
C VAL A 126 19.38 25.34 2.39
N TRP A 127 18.47 25.41 3.37
CA TRP A 127 18.23 26.62 4.15
C TRP A 127 19.48 27.14 4.85
N SER A 128 20.23 26.22 5.45
CA SER A 128 21.46 26.51 6.19
C SER A 128 22.67 26.67 5.28
N SER A 129 22.45 26.78 3.97
CA SER A 129 23.49 26.97 2.95
C SER A 129 24.58 25.88 2.95
N ILE A 130 24.21 24.65 3.33
CA ILE A 130 25.09 23.50 3.22
C ILE A 130 25.37 23.21 1.74
N ALA A 131 26.65 23.01 1.40
CA ALA A 131 27.05 22.74 0.04
C ALA A 131 26.46 21.41 -0.48
N PRO A 132 26.02 21.34 -1.75
CA PRO A 132 25.47 20.12 -2.33
C PRO A 132 26.38 18.88 -2.19
N ASP A 133 27.71 19.04 -2.27
CA ASP A 133 28.65 17.92 -2.06
C ASP A 133 28.59 17.36 -0.65
N THR A 134 28.53 18.22 0.37
CA THR A 134 28.42 17.82 1.76
C THR A 134 27.09 17.10 2.01
N LEU A 135 25.99 17.61 1.44
CA LEU A 135 24.68 16.99 1.58
C LEU A 135 24.60 15.63 0.87
N LEU A 136 25.19 15.48 -0.32
CA LEU A 136 25.25 14.18 -1.01
C LEU A 136 26.18 13.18 -0.31
N ALA A 137 27.24 13.65 0.35
CA ALA A 137 28.07 12.79 1.21
C ALA A 137 27.25 12.26 2.40
N ALA A 138 26.42 13.12 3.01
CA ALA A 138 25.50 12.70 4.06
C ALA A 138 24.45 11.70 3.55
N TYR A 139 23.84 11.95 2.40
CA TYR A 139 22.93 10.99 1.75
C TYR A 139 23.62 9.63 1.52
N THR A 140 24.87 9.63 1.06
CA THR A 140 25.65 8.40 0.86
C THR A 140 25.84 7.64 2.17
N LYS A 141 26.12 8.35 3.27
CA LYS A 141 26.23 7.77 4.61
C LYS A 141 24.89 7.20 5.10
N LEU A 142 23.79 7.94 4.92
CA LEU A 142 22.44 7.48 5.28
C LEU A 142 22.06 6.21 4.52
N VAL A 143 22.26 6.15 3.19
CA VAL A 143 22.01 4.93 2.40
C VAL A 143 22.90 3.77 2.83
N SER A 144 24.16 4.05 3.21
CA SER A 144 25.05 3.01 3.75
C SER A 144 24.55 2.45 5.09
N GLN A 145 24.00 3.30 5.97
CA GLN A 145 23.36 2.87 7.21
C GLN A 145 22.09 2.04 6.94
N MET A 146 21.27 2.45 5.97
CA MET A 146 20.10 1.68 5.52
C MET A 146 20.50 0.28 5.04
N ARG A 147 21.53 0.17 4.20
CA ARG A 147 22.05 -1.10 3.68
C ARG A 147 22.69 -1.97 4.76
N ALA A 148 23.30 -1.37 5.76
CA ALA A 148 23.83 -2.10 6.92
C ALA A 148 22.71 -2.72 7.76
N SER A 149 21.54 -2.06 7.84
CA SER A 149 20.36 -2.61 8.51
C SER A 149 19.63 -3.65 7.66
N ASN A 150 19.51 -3.40 6.36
CA ASN A 150 18.87 -4.29 5.39
C ASN A 150 19.66 -4.24 4.07
N PRO A 151 20.47 -5.26 3.73
CA PRO A 151 21.25 -5.27 2.49
C PRO A 151 20.42 -5.17 1.21
N ALA A 152 19.11 -5.46 1.28
CA ALA A 152 18.15 -5.36 0.19
C ALA A 152 17.24 -4.13 0.28
N MET A 153 17.59 -3.14 1.11
CA MET A 153 16.77 -1.92 1.28
C MET A 153 16.49 -1.26 -0.08
N LYS A 154 15.22 -1.00 -0.35
CA LYS A 154 14.81 -0.17 -1.48
C LYS A 154 14.71 1.28 -1.01
N VAL A 155 15.32 2.22 -1.74
CA VAL A 155 15.33 3.62 -1.35
C VAL A 155 14.67 4.45 -2.46
N LEU A 156 13.59 5.13 -2.11
CA LEU A 156 13.00 6.17 -2.94
C LEU A 156 13.46 7.53 -2.39
N VAL A 157 14.22 8.28 -3.17
CA VAL A 157 14.80 9.57 -2.74
C VAL A 157 14.19 10.71 -3.54
N ALA A 158 13.69 11.71 -2.85
CA ALA A 158 13.09 12.88 -3.50
C ALA A 158 14.20 13.75 -4.12
N GLN A 159 13.97 14.26 -5.34
CA GLN A 159 14.32 15.67 -5.54
C GLN A 159 13.46 16.49 -4.60
N LEU A 160 14.04 17.47 -3.91
CA LEU A 160 13.28 18.30 -2.97
C LEU A 160 12.18 19.07 -3.72
N ILE A 161 11.06 19.34 -3.04
CA ILE A 161 10.09 20.32 -3.53
C ILE A 161 10.77 21.70 -3.62
N PRO A 162 10.33 22.60 -4.50
CA PRO A 162 10.80 23.97 -4.50
C PRO A 162 10.50 24.64 -3.15
N ILE A 163 11.43 25.46 -2.67
CA ILE A 163 11.22 26.33 -1.51
C ILE A 163 11.62 27.77 -1.87
N ASN A 164 10.85 28.74 -1.41
CA ASN A 164 11.09 30.16 -1.61
C ASN A 164 10.52 31.00 -0.44
N PRO A 165 10.99 30.78 0.79
CA PRO A 165 10.57 31.56 1.96
C PRO A 165 11.07 33.01 1.87
N SER A 166 10.32 33.95 2.44
CA SER A 166 10.73 35.37 2.49
C SER A 166 12.01 35.62 3.29
N SER A 167 12.39 34.69 4.16
CA SER A 167 13.58 34.74 5.02
C SER A 167 14.84 34.12 4.41
N CYS A 168 14.78 33.57 3.19
CA CYS A 168 15.94 33.00 2.50
C CYS A 168 15.85 33.20 0.98
N ALA A 169 16.41 34.31 0.49
CA ALA A 169 16.37 34.68 -0.92
C ALA A 169 17.11 33.69 -1.84
N GLU A 170 18.15 33.03 -1.33
CA GLU A 170 18.96 32.10 -2.11
C GLU A 170 18.44 30.65 -2.07
N CYS A 171 17.45 30.35 -1.24
CA CYS A 171 16.97 28.98 -1.03
C CYS A 171 16.43 28.34 -2.31
N ALA A 172 15.72 29.09 -3.15
CA ALA A 172 15.24 28.59 -4.44
C ALA A 172 16.40 28.14 -5.34
N ALA A 173 17.43 28.99 -5.50
CA ALA A 173 18.59 28.68 -6.33
C ALA A 173 19.44 27.52 -5.76
N ARG A 174 19.60 27.47 -4.43
CA ARG A 174 20.30 26.37 -3.76
C ARG A 174 19.56 25.04 -3.92
N THR A 175 18.23 25.04 -3.86
CA THR A 175 17.40 23.84 -4.10
C THR A 175 17.59 23.33 -5.53
N VAL A 176 17.58 24.22 -6.53
CA VAL A 176 17.88 23.86 -7.93
C VAL A 176 19.25 23.21 -8.04
N ALA A 177 20.28 23.85 -7.48
CA ALA A 177 21.65 23.37 -7.55
C ALA A 177 21.82 21.98 -6.90
N PHE A 178 21.12 21.72 -5.80
CA PHE A 178 21.11 20.41 -5.17
C PHE A 178 20.34 19.37 -6.00
N ASN A 179 19.11 19.68 -6.41
CA ASN A 179 18.25 18.76 -7.16
C ASN A 179 18.83 18.30 -8.50
N GLN A 180 19.61 19.16 -9.18
CA GLN A 180 20.30 18.82 -10.42
C GLN A 180 21.32 17.68 -10.25
N ARG A 181 21.81 17.45 -9.02
CA ARG A 181 22.85 16.47 -8.75
C ARG A 181 22.35 15.12 -8.25
N ILE A 182 21.13 15.08 -7.70
CA ILE A 182 20.54 13.87 -7.13
C ILE A 182 20.45 12.71 -8.15
N PRO A 183 20.04 12.91 -9.42
CA PRO A 183 19.99 11.82 -10.39
C PRO A 183 21.34 11.14 -10.64
N ALA A 184 22.40 11.92 -10.87
CA ALA A 184 23.74 11.39 -11.10
C ALA A 184 24.29 10.69 -9.85
N TRP A 185 24.05 11.27 -8.66
CA TRP A 185 24.43 10.64 -7.40
C TRP A 185 23.72 9.30 -7.18
N ALA A 186 22.39 9.25 -7.34
CA ALA A 186 21.61 8.03 -7.16
C ALA A 186 22.05 6.93 -8.14
N HIS A 187 22.28 7.30 -9.42
CA HIS A 187 22.83 6.38 -10.41
C HIS A 187 24.21 5.83 -10.01
N GLY A 188 25.07 6.66 -9.41
CA GLY A 188 26.41 6.26 -8.97
C GLY A 188 26.43 5.29 -7.77
N ILE A 189 25.35 5.22 -6.98
CA ILE A 189 25.30 4.38 -5.77
C ILE A 189 24.25 3.27 -5.80
N THR A 190 23.34 3.28 -6.78
CA THR A 190 22.27 2.28 -6.91
C THR A 190 22.86 0.90 -7.24
N THR A 191 22.20 -0.16 -6.79
CA THR A 191 22.58 -1.56 -7.09
C THR A 191 21.34 -2.38 -7.38
N ALA A 192 21.49 -3.56 -8.00
CA ALA A 192 20.37 -4.46 -8.24
C ALA A 192 19.74 -4.99 -6.93
N GLN A 193 20.55 -5.20 -5.89
CA GLN A 193 20.09 -5.72 -4.59
C GLN A 193 19.41 -4.63 -3.75
N SER A 194 19.96 -3.41 -3.76
CA SER A 194 19.45 -2.25 -3.02
C SER A 194 19.33 -1.07 -3.98
N PRO A 195 18.19 -0.96 -4.70
CA PRO A 195 17.98 0.10 -5.67
C PRO A 195 17.74 1.44 -4.97
N VAL A 196 18.32 2.51 -5.55
CA VAL A 196 18.05 3.90 -5.20
C VAL A 196 17.38 4.56 -6.39
N THR A 197 16.11 4.93 -6.23
CA THR A 197 15.26 5.51 -7.28
C THR A 197 14.94 6.95 -6.93
N VAL A 198 15.21 7.87 -7.85
CA VAL A 198 14.88 9.29 -7.68
C VAL A 198 13.40 9.52 -8.00
N VAL A 199 12.72 10.25 -7.13
CA VAL A 199 11.33 10.70 -7.32
C VAL A 199 11.33 12.22 -7.48
N ASP A 200 10.88 12.68 -8.64
CA ASP A 200 10.78 14.11 -8.95
C ASP A 200 9.59 14.75 -8.21
N GLN A 201 9.87 15.42 -7.08
CA GLN A 201 8.91 16.27 -6.38
C GLN A 201 8.98 17.73 -6.81
N TRP A 202 9.88 18.07 -7.74
CA TRP A 202 10.12 19.43 -8.19
C TRP A 202 9.17 19.85 -9.30
N THR A 203 9.06 19.03 -10.35
CA THR A 203 8.36 19.41 -11.58
C THR A 203 6.87 19.58 -11.36
N GLY A 204 6.36 20.79 -11.65
CA GLY A 204 4.94 21.14 -11.54
C GLY A 204 4.50 21.56 -10.13
N PHE A 205 5.45 21.71 -9.20
CA PHE A 205 5.22 22.28 -7.88
C PHE A 205 5.52 23.78 -7.90
N ASP A 206 4.62 24.59 -7.36
CA ASP A 206 4.74 26.05 -7.29
C ASP A 206 4.67 26.49 -5.82
N THR A 207 5.76 27.11 -5.33
CA THR A 207 5.83 27.59 -3.94
C THR A 207 4.68 28.51 -3.56
N ALA A 208 4.20 29.36 -4.47
CA ALA A 208 3.18 30.36 -4.16
C ALA A 208 1.79 29.75 -3.97
N THR A 209 1.48 28.65 -4.66
CA THR A 209 0.15 28.02 -4.61
C THR A 209 0.12 26.71 -3.84
N ASP A 210 1.25 26.03 -3.71
CA ASP A 210 1.35 24.69 -3.13
C ASP A 210 1.99 24.68 -1.73
N THR A 211 2.45 25.82 -1.23
CA THR A 211 2.90 25.99 0.16
C THR A 211 2.08 27.07 0.87
N TYR A 212 2.15 27.11 2.20
CA TYR A 212 1.52 28.20 2.97
C TYR A 212 2.53 29.24 3.50
N ASP A 213 3.83 28.91 3.52
CA ASP A 213 4.90 29.78 4.03
C ASP A 213 6.13 29.87 3.10
N GLY A 214 6.04 29.32 1.90
CA GLY A 214 7.16 29.19 0.96
C GLY A 214 7.99 27.93 1.15
N VAL A 215 7.63 27.03 2.08
CA VAL A 215 8.43 25.85 2.48
C VAL A 215 7.57 24.61 2.60
N HIS A 216 6.54 24.69 3.43
CA HIS A 216 5.74 23.55 3.85
C HIS A 216 4.51 23.42 2.95
N PRO A 217 4.22 22.21 2.45
CA PRO A 217 3.10 22.00 1.55
C PRO A 217 1.77 22.34 2.23
N ASN A 218 0.88 22.94 1.46
CA ASN A 218 -0.55 23.00 1.79
C ASN A 218 -1.26 21.79 1.14
N ALA A 219 -2.60 21.72 1.21
CA ALA A 219 -3.36 20.61 0.65
C ALA A 219 -3.08 20.32 -0.85
N SER A 220 -2.83 21.36 -1.67
CA SER A 220 -2.47 21.20 -3.08
C SER A 220 -1.06 20.59 -3.23
N GLY A 221 -0.10 21.12 -2.46
CA GLY A 221 1.26 20.58 -2.43
C GLY A 221 1.30 19.14 -1.94
N ASP A 222 0.56 18.82 -0.89
CA ASP A 222 0.44 17.47 -0.34
C ASP A 222 -0.09 16.48 -1.39
N ALA A 223 -1.13 16.87 -2.14
CA ALA A 223 -1.70 16.05 -3.20
C ALA A 223 -0.69 15.80 -4.34
N LYS A 224 0.07 16.83 -4.74
CA LYS A 224 1.14 16.69 -5.73
C LYS A 224 2.23 15.76 -5.24
N MET A 225 2.65 15.90 -3.98
CA MET A 225 3.68 15.05 -3.40
C MET A 225 3.27 13.58 -3.36
N ALA A 226 2.04 13.30 -2.90
CA ALA A 226 1.48 11.95 -2.90
C ALA A 226 1.40 11.36 -4.32
N ALA A 227 0.94 12.15 -5.30
CA ALA A 227 0.83 11.72 -6.70
C ALA A 227 2.19 11.37 -7.34
N ARG A 228 3.28 12.01 -6.90
CA ARG A 228 4.65 11.68 -7.35
C ARG A 228 5.22 10.45 -6.64
N TRP A 229 4.94 10.29 -5.35
CA TRP A 229 5.39 9.12 -4.59
C TRP A 229 4.69 7.83 -5.02
N TYR A 230 3.39 7.89 -5.27
CA TYR A 230 2.57 6.71 -5.54
C TYR A 230 3.11 5.79 -6.66
N PRO A 231 3.39 6.26 -7.89
CA PRO A 231 3.87 5.36 -8.96
C PRO A 231 5.24 4.75 -8.64
N ALA A 232 6.11 5.46 -7.93
CA ALA A 232 7.43 4.95 -7.56
C ALA A 232 7.34 3.90 -6.44
N LEU A 233 6.47 4.11 -5.46
CA LEU A 233 6.29 3.20 -4.33
C LEU A 233 5.49 1.96 -4.73
N SER A 234 4.36 2.12 -5.43
CA SER A 234 3.54 0.99 -5.88
C SER A 234 4.30 0.03 -6.79
N ALA A 235 5.24 0.51 -7.61
CA ALA A 235 6.11 -0.34 -8.42
C ALA A 235 7.02 -1.28 -7.61
N LEU A 236 7.20 -1.02 -6.31
CA LEU A 236 8.00 -1.85 -5.39
C LEU A 236 7.18 -2.81 -4.55
N LEU A 237 5.85 -2.69 -4.64
CA LEU A 237 4.87 -3.42 -3.86
C LEU A 237 4.14 -4.41 -4.76
N THR A 238 3.60 -5.45 -4.14
CA THR A 238 2.61 -6.31 -4.78
C THR A 238 1.27 -5.97 -4.15
N PRO A 239 0.20 -5.74 -4.92
CA PRO A 239 -1.12 -5.66 -4.33
C PRO A 239 -1.34 -6.89 -3.45
N GLY A 240 -1.83 -6.71 -2.23
CA GLY A 240 -2.18 -7.84 -1.39
C GLY A 240 -3.17 -8.71 -2.15
N ASP A 241 -3.00 -10.03 -2.04
CA ASP A 241 -4.15 -10.91 -2.20
C ASP A 241 -5.05 -10.54 -1.02
N PRO A 242 -6.31 -10.10 -1.19
CA PRO A 242 -7.15 -9.67 -0.08
C PRO A 242 -7.32 -10.83 0.89
N GLY A 243 -6.42 -10.87 1.89
CA GLY A 243 -6.36 -11.87 2.93
C GLY A 243 -7.66 -11.80 3.70
N ASP A 244 -8.42 -12.88 3.54
CA ASP A 244 -9.66 -13.24 4.19
C ASP A 244 -9.93 -12.51 5.52
N PRO A 245 -10.86 -11.53 5.56
CA PRO A 245 -11.46 -11.08 6.80
C PRO A 245 -12.45 -12.15 7.27
N GLY A 246 -11.94 -13.32 7.67
CA GLY A 246 -12.68 -14.46 8.21
C GLY A 246 -13.86 -14.91 7.36
N ASP A 247 -13.67 -16.01 6.62
CA ASP A 247 -14.68 -16.88 6.02
C ASP A 247 -16.13 -16.60 6.50
N PRO A 248 -16.94 -15.97 5.63
CA PRO A 248 -17.99 -16.77 5.03
C PRO A 248 -17.93 -16.68 3.49
N GLY A 249 -17.25 -17.65 2.89
CA GLY A 249 -17.44 -18.10 1.52
C GLY A 249 -16.57 -17.41 0.48
N SER A 250 -15.52 -18.12 0.06
CA SER A 250 -14.78 -17.89 -1.19
C SER A 250 -15.73 -17.74 -2.38
N GLY A 251 -15.95 -16.51 -2.81
CA GLY A 251 -16.80 -16.19 -3.94
C GLY A 251 -16.16 -16.42 -5.32
N GLY A 252 -15.06 -17.18 -5.47
CA GLY A 252 -14.50 -17.60 -6.77
C GLY A 252 -14.18 -16.51 -7.82
N CYS A 253 -14.34 -15.22 -7.52
CA CYS A 253 -14.14 -14.12 -8.44
C CYS A 253 -13.71 -12.82 -7.73
N SER A 254 -13.12 -11.90 -8.49
CA SER A 254 -12.85 -10.52 -8.10
C SER A 254 -13.60 -9.55 -9.01
N ALA A 255 -13.79 -8.31 -8.54
CA ALA A 255 -14.44 -7.24 -9.30
C ALA A 255 -13.64 -5.93 -9.19
N ALA A 256 -13.26 -5.35 -10.32
CA ALA A 256 -12.49 -4.11 -10.40
C ALA A 256 -13.30 -3.01 -11.10
N PHE A 257 -13.52 -1.89 -10.42
CA PHE A 257 -14.27 -0.75 -10.95
C PHE A 257 -13.33 0.26 -11.66
N ARG A 258 -13.81 0.83 -12.76
CA ARG A 258 -13.28 2.07 -13.33
C ARG A 258 -14.41 3.02 -13.71
N ALA A 259 -14.17 4.32 -13.52
CA ALA A 259 -15.02 5.36 -14.09
C ALA A 259 -14.71 5.52 -15.59
N VAL A 260 -15.73 5.42 -16.44
CA VAL A 260 -15.60 5.57 -17.90
C VAL A 260 -15.83 7.02 -18.31
N SER A 261 -16.85 7.66 -17.75
CA SER A 261 -17.16 9.06 -17.97
C SER A 261 -17.89 9.64 -16.75
N VAL A 262 -17.72 10.93 -16.49
CA VAL A 262 -18.33 11.64 -15.36
C VAL A 262 -18.91 12.95 -15.87
N TRP A 263 -20.12 13.27 -15.46
CA TRP A 263 -20.80 14.52 -15.77
C TRP A 263 -21.47 15.09 -14.53
N GLN A 264 -21.98 16.31 -14.63
CA GLN A 264 -22.70 16.92 -13.51
C GLN A 264 -23.95 16.09 -13.19
N GLY A 265 -23.99 15.53 -11.98
CA GLY A 265 -25.13 14.76 -11.49
C GLY A 265 -25.09 13.26 -11.81
N GLY A 266 -24.03 12.74 -12.46
CA GLY A 266 -23.92 11.31 -12.73
C GLY A 266 -22.59 10.84 -13.32
N TYR A 267 -22.44 9.53 -13.42
CA TYR A 267 -21.27 8.91 -14.03
C TYR A 267 -21.59 7.56 -14.65
N GLN A 268 -20.74 7.14 -15.58
CA GLN A 268 -20.69 5.81 -16.13
C GLN A 268 -19.58 5.01 -15.45
N GLY A 269 -19.95 3.86 -14.89
CA GLY A 269 -19.04 2.88 -14.33
C GLY A 269 -18.88 1.66 -15.25
N GLU A 270 -17.70 1.07 -15.23
CA GLU A 270 -17.46 -0.28 -15.75
C GLU A 270 -16.81 -1.13 -14.66
N VAL A 271 -17.26 -2.37 -14.54
CA VAL A 271 -16.69 -3.35 -13.62
C VAL A 271 -16.18 -4.54 -14.42
N THR A 272 -14.91 -4.87 -14.22
CA THR A 272 -14.30 -6.11 -14.71
C THR A 272 -14.45 -7.16 -13.64
N VAL A 273 -15.10 -8.28 -13.97
CA VAL A 273 -15.24 -9.46 -13.12
C VAL A 273 -14.26 -10.51 -13.60
N THR A 274 -13.44 -11.04 -12.71
CA THR A 274 -12.41 -12.04 -13.04
C THR A 274 -12.60 -13.28 -12.20
N ASN A 275 -12.59 -14.47 -12.82
CA ASN A 275 -12.50 -15.73 -12.09
C ASN A 275 -11.08 -15.86 -11.50
N THR A 276 -10.99 -15.81 -10.18
CA THR A 276 -9.71 -15.88 -9.45
C THR A 276 -9.28 -17.32 -9.15
N SER A 277 -10.09 -18.32 -9.48
CA SER A 277 -9.67 -19.71 -9.37
C SER A 277 -8.53 -20.00 -10.34
N SER A 278 -7.55 -20.78 -9.87
CA SER A 278 -6.42 -21.26 -10.67
C SER A 278 -6.77 -22.47 -11.55
N THR A 279 -7.90 -23.14 -11.28
CA THR A 279 -8.23 -24.41 -11.94
C THR A 279 -9.73 -24.61 -12.21
N ALA A 280 -10.62 -24.02 -11.41
CA ALA A 280 -12.06 -24.20 -11.55
C ALA A 280 -12.67 -23.14 -12.46
N ALA A 281 -13.58 -23.57 -13.34
CA ALA A 281 -14.49 -22.65 -13.99
C ALA A 281 -15.60 -22.25 -13.02
N ILE A 282 -16.04 -21.00 -13.08
CA ILE A 282 -17.28 -20.56 -12.43
C ILE A 282 -18.42 -20.59 -13.43
N SER A 283 -19.63 -20.88 -12.97
CA SER A 283 -20.85 -20.95 -13.78
C SER A 283 -21.67 -19.66 -13.69
N SER A 284 -21.52 -18.91 -12.59
CA SER A 284 -22.20 -17.66 -12.34
C SER A 284 -21.39 -16.70 -11.47
N TRP A 285 -21.75 -15.41 -11.51
CA TRP A 285 -21.19 -14.38 -10.64
C TRP A 285 -22.24 -13.34 -10.25
N ALA A 286 -21.99 -12.65 -9.12
CA ALA A 286 -22.74 -11.55 -8.57
C ALA A 286 -21.79 -10.55 -7.92
N VAL A 287 -21.90 -9.27 -8.29
CA VAL A 287 -21.09 -8.18 -7.76
C VAL A 287 -21.94 -7.22 -6.95
N THR A 288 -21.60 -7.00 -5.69
CA THR A 288 -22.22 -5.98 -4.84
C THR A 288 -21.41 -4.68 -4.92
N LEU A 289 -22.07 -3.59 -5.30
CA LEU A 289 -21.47 -2.26 -5.39
C LEU A 289 -21.74 -1.46 -4.11
N VAL A 290 -20.71 -0.78 -3.61
CA VAL A 290 -20.83 0.30 -2.62
C VAL A 290 -20.60 1.62 -3.35
N LEU A 291 -21.68 2.36 -3.56
CA LEU A 291 -21.66 3.64 -4.26
C LEU A 291 -21.36 4.79 -3.28
N PRO A 292 -20.80 5.93 -3.74
CA PRO A 292 -20.63 7.11 -2.89
C PRO A 292 -21.96 7.54 -2.25
N THR A 293 -21.91 8.04 -1.01
CA THR A 293 -23.10 8.48 -0.27
C THR A 293 -23.98 9.41 -1.11
N GLY A 294 -25.27 9.08 -1.21
CA GLY A 294 -26.23 9.84 -2.03
C GLY A 294 -26.27 9.47 -3.51
N SER A 295 -25.43 8.52 -3.96
CA SER A 295 -25.47 8.00 -5.33
C SER A 295 -26.45 6.85 -5.46
N GLN A 296 -27.04 6.68 -6.65
CA GLN A 296 -27.97 5.59 -6.94
C GLN A 296 -27.67 4.97 -8.30
N LEU A 297 -27.79 3.65 -8.39
CA LEU A 297 -27.68 2.91 -9.65
C LEU A 297 -28.93 3.18 -10.49
N THR A 298 -28.77 3.70 -11.71
CA THR A 298 -29.91 4.08 -12.57
C THR A 298 -30.09 3.17 -13.77
N GLN A 299 -29.00 2.60 -14.30
CA GLN A 299 -29.05 1.68 -15.42
C GLN A 299 -27.88 0.68 -15.34
N VAL A 300 -28.08 -0.55 -15.82
CA VAL A 300 -27.05 -1.59 -15.92
C VAL A 300 -27.17 -2.28 -17.27
N TRP A 301 -26.04 -2.65 -17.88
CA TRP A 301 -25.98 -3.54 -19.04
C TRP A 301 -24.93 -4.63 -18.83
N ASN A 302 -25.09 -5.74 -19.55
CA ASN A 302 -24.30 -6.96 -19.37
C ASN A 302 -24.37 -7.53 -17.93
N GLY A 303 -25.44 -7.21 -17.20
CA GLY A 303 -25.74 -7.76 -15.88
C GLY A 303 -27.18 -7.44 -15.45
N THR A 304 -27.67 -8.15 -14.43
CA THR A 304 -29.03 -8.06 -13.90
C THR A 304 -29.00 -7.49 -12.47
N PRO A 305 -29.46 -6.25 -12.23
CA PRO A 305 -29.38 -5.62 -10.91
C PRO A 305 -30.49 -6.04 -9.95
N THR A 306 -30.19 -6.05 -8.66
CA THR A 306 -31.11 -6.12 -7.51
C THR A 306 -30.55 -5.23 -6.41
N GLY A 307 -31.10 -4.01 -6.26
CA GLY A 307 -30.45 -2.98 -5.46
C GLY A 307 -29.10 -2.59 -6.06
N THR A 308 -28.02 -2.63 -5.26
CA THR A 308 -26.65 -2.43 -5.73
C THR A 308 -25.91 -3.72 -6.09
N THR A 309 -26.59 -4.87 -6.04
CA THR A 309 -26.02 -6.15 -6.45
C THR A 309 -26.33 -6.42 -7.93
N VAL A 310 -25.32 -6.69 -8.75
CA VAL A 310 -25.45 -7.02 -10.18
C VAL A 310 -25.05 -8.47 -10.42
N ARG A 311 -25.98 -9.29 -10.89
CA ARG A 311 -25.71 -10.68 -11.32
C ARG A 311 -25.35 -10.75 -12.80
N ASN A 312 -24.77 -11.86 -13.22
CA ASN A 312 -24.53 -12.12 -14.64
C ASN A 312 -25.80 -11.96 -15.52
N ALA A 313 -25.60 -11.72 -16.81
CA ALA A 313 -26.67 -11.64 -17.83
C ALA A 313 -26.98 -13.02 -18.45
N GLY A 314 -26.67 -14.11 -17.75
CA GLY A 314 -26.72 -15.48 -18.26
C GLY A 314 -25.55 -15.83 -19.18
N TRP A 315 -25.41 -15.13 -20.32
CA TRP A 315 -24.41 -15.46 -21.35
C TRP A 315 -22.96 -15.21 -20.92
N ASN A 316 -22.73 -14.30 -19.97
CA ASN A 316 -21.41 -14.00 -19.41
C ASN A 316 -21.18 -14.62 -18.02
N GLY A 317 -22.01 -15.58 -17.62
CA GLY A 317 -21.91 -16.21 -16.32
C GLY A 317 -20.73 -17.17 -16.19
N THR A 318 -20.51 -17.97 -17.23
CA THR A 318 -19.49 -19.02 -17.22
C THR A 318 -18.13 -18.48 -17.61
N MET A 319 -17.13 -18.65 -16.74
CA MET A 319 -15.76 -18.19 -16.96
C MET A 319 -14.76 -19.26 -16.53
N THR A 320 -13.82 -19.63 -17.39
CA THR A 320 -12.70 -20.51 -17.03
C THR A 320 -11.75 -19.83 -16.04
N ALA A 321 -10.88 -20.60 -15.39
CA ALA A 321 -9.84 -20.07 -14.51
C ALA A 321 -9.08 -18.91 -15.17
N GLY A 322 -8.98 -17.77 -14.47
CA GLY A 322 -8.31 -16.56 -14.94
C GLY A 322 -9.04 -15.75 -16.01
N ALA A 323 -10.22 -16.18 -16.48
CA ALA A 323 -10.99 -15.42 -17.47
C ALA A 323 -11.75 -14.26 -16.84
N SER A 324 -12.03 -13.22 -17.65
CA SER A 324 -12.76 -12.03 -17.22
C SER A 324 -13.93 -11.69 -18.14
N THR A 325 -14.94 -11.04 -17.57
CA THR A 325 -16.03 -10.37 -18.29
C THR A 325 -16.20 -8.95 -17.75
N THR A 326 -16.94 -8.11 -18.48
CA THR A 326 -17.30 -6.77 -17.99
C THR A 326 -18.81 -6.57 -17.96
N PHE A 327 -19.25 -5.74 -17.02
CA PHE A 327 -20.56 -5.10 -17.07
C PHE A 327 -20.41 -3.60 -16.82
N GLY A 328 -21.37 -2.82 -17.28
CA GLY A 328 -21.37 -1.38 -17.10
C GLY A 328 -22.66 -0.88 -16.48
N PHE A 329 -22.59 0.32 -15.92
CA PHE A 329 -23.74 0.94 -15.29
C PHE A 329 -23.70 2.47 -15.38
N LEU A 330 -24.88 3.08 -15.23
CA LEU A 330 -25.02 4.50 -14.93
C LEU A 330 -25.42 4.67 -13.47
N ALA A 331 -24.89 5.71 -12.83
CA ALA A 331 -25.32 6.12 -11.51
C ALA A 331 -25.56 7.63 -11.46
N SER A 332 -26.61 8.04 -10.75
CA SER A 332 -26.79 9.43 -10.34
C SER A 332 -25.94 9.72 -9.11
N THR A 333 -25.47 10.96 -8.95
CA THR A 333 -24.70 11.37 -7.77
C THR A 333 -24.95 12.83 -7.42
N SER A 334 -24.93 13.15 -6.13
CA SER A 334 -24.99 14.52 -5.61
C SER A 334 -23.59 15.16 -5.43
N ALA A 335 -22.52 14.38 -5.61
CA ALA A 335 -21.15 14.87 -5.48
C ALA A 335 -20.79 15.83 -6.63
N ALA A 336 -20.03 16.89 -6.31
CA ALA A 336 -19.42 17.75 -7.33
C ALA A 336 -18.50 16.94 -8.25
N ALA A 337 -18.31 17.41 -9.50
CA ALA A 337 -17.58 16.72 -10.55
C ALA A 337 -16.16 16.31 -10.10
N GLY A 338 -16.03 15.07 -9.64
CA GLY A 338 -14.81 14.39 -9.25
C GLY A 338 -14.94 12.91 -9.58
N THR A 339 -13.82 12.19 -9.67
CA THR A 339 -13.84 10.77 -10.01
C THR A 339 -14.56 9.98 -8.91
N PRO A 340 -15.65 9.25 -9.21
CA PRO A 340 -16.40 8.49 -8.21
C PRO A 340 -15.55 7.36 -7.64
N SER A 341 -15.65 7.13 -6.32
CA SER A 341 -15.06 5.98 -5.63
C SER A 341 -16.12 4.92 -5.41
N VAL A 342 -16.04 3.78 -6.12
CA VAL A 342 -16.97 2.66 -5.99
C VAL A 342 -16.20 1.40 -5.59
N THR A 343 -16.61 0.77 -4.50
CA THR A 343 -16.11 -0.56 -4.11
C THR A 343 -16.99 -1.63 -4.74
N ALA A 344 -16.37 -2.68 -5.30
CA ALA A 344 -17.07 -3.80 -5.93
C ALA A 344 -16.62 -5.12 -5.30
N THR A 345 -17.56 -5.86 -4.70
CA THR A 345 -17.28 -7.17 -4.09
C THR A 345 -17.93 -8.27 -4.91
N CYS A 346 -17.19 -9.32 -5.26
CA CYS A 346 -17.67 -10.39 -6.14
C CYS A 346 -17.96 -11.70 -5.38
N SER A 347 -18.98 -12.42 -5.84
CA SER A 347 -19.30 -13.80 -5.44
C SER A 347 -19.66 -14.63 -6.67
N ALA A 348 -19.27 -15.89 -6.71
CA ALA A 348 -19.42 -16.80 -7.84
C ALA A 348 -19.79 -18.20 -7.37
N SER A 349 -20.36 -18.98 -8.29
CA SER A 349 -20.74 -20.38 -8.10
C SER A 349 -20.50 -21.14 -9.39
#